data_AF-A0A831WTA8-F1
#
_entry.id   AF-A0A831WTA8-F1
#
_cell.length_a   1.000
_cell.length_b   1.000
_cell.length_c   1.000
_cell.angle_alpha   90.00
_cell.angle_beta   90.00
_cell.angle_gamma   90.00
#
_symmetry.space_group_name_H-M   'P 1'
#
loop_
_entity.id
_entity.type
_entity.pdbx_description
1 polymer ?
#
loop_
_entity_poly.entity_id
_entity_poly.type
_entity_poly.pdbx_seq_one_letter_code
_entity_poly.pdbx_strand_id
1 'polypeptide(L)' 'MEKYAKRISEKDNVVTVVADCDAGDEVTVKFKNTETKYKCNQKVPFGHKIAVVDIPKGAAVIKYGETIGSA' A
#
# COMPACT_ATOMS: atom_id res chain seq x y z
N MET A 1 -12.80 -2.02 -13.30
CA MET A 1 -12.90 -0.80 -12.47
C MET A 1 -11.52 -0.51 -11.92
N GLU A 2 -11.09 0.74 -11.87
CA GLU A 2 -9.77 1.08 -11.33
C GLU A 2 -9.73 0.84 -9.82
N LYS A 3 -8.69 0.15 -9.33
CA LYS A 3 -8.52 -0.16 -7.90
C LYS A 3 -7.60 0.89 -7.28
N TYR A 4 -8.03 1.51 -6.19
CA TYR A 4 -7.25 2.55 -5.52
C TYR A 4 -6.72 2.09 -4.17
N ALA A 5 -5.65 2.74 -3.72
CA ALA A 5 -5.20 2.66 -2.34
C ALA A 5 -4.84 4.02 -1.77
N LYS A 6 -4.99 4.14 -0.45
CA LYS A 6 -4.69 5.36 0.31
C LYS A 6 -3.33 5.34 0.97
N ARG A 7 -2.50 6.29 0.52
CA ARG A 7 -1.33 6.80 1.23
C ARG A 7 -1.75 8.04 2.03
N ILE A 8 -1.26 8.14 3.26
CA ILE A 8 -1.59 9.23 4.19
C ILE A 8 -0.38 10.14 4.42
N SER A 9 0.82 9.57 4.47
CA SER A 9 2.07 10.32 4.63
C SER A 9 3.10 9.95 3.56
N GLU A 10 4.02 10.88 3.29
CA GLU A 10 5.20 10.62 2.44
C GLU A 10 6.12 9.56 3.04
N LYS A 11 6.11 9.39 4.36
CA LYS A 11 6.91 8.35 5.02
C LYS A 11 6.28 6.96 4.95
N ASP A 12 5.01 6.85 4.54
CA ASP A 12 4.31 5.57 4.48
C ASP A 12 5.05 4.61 3.52
N ASN A 13 5.40 3.42 4.01
CA ASN A 13 5.88 2.30 3.19
C ASN A 13 4.79 1.23 2.94
N VAL A 14 3.61 1.43 3.54
CA VAL A 14 2.39 0.66 3.24
C VAL A 14 1.18 1.57 2.96
N VAL A 15 0.26 1.09 2.12
CA VAL A 15 -0.98 1.80 1.75
C VAL A 15 -2.19 0.91 1.94
N THR A 16 -3.36 1.52 2.21
CA THR A 16 -4.60 0.76 2.47
C THR A 16 -5.42 0.68 1.19
N VAL A 17 -5.75 -0.52 0.71
CA VAL A 17 -6.61 -0.68 -0.48
C VAL A 17 -8.06 -0.31 -0.17
N VAL A 18 -8.74 0.32 -1.13
CA VAL A 18 -10.17 0.72 -1.01
C VAL A 18 -11.07 -0.11 -1.93
N ALA A 19 -10.60 -1.29 -2.33
CA ALA A 19 -11.32 -2.35 -3.03
C ALA A 19 -10.62 -3.69 -2.77
N ASP A 20 -11.33 -4.80 -2.97
CA ASP A 20 -10.70 -6.13 -3.01
C ASP A 20 -9.75 -6.21 -4.22
N CYS A 21 -8.55 -6.74 -3.98
CA CYS A 21 -7.52 -6.94 -4.99
C CYS A 21 -7.16 -8.43 -5.05
N ASP A 22 -7.02 -8.97 -6.26
CA ASP A 22 -6.50 -10.31 -6.52
C ASP A 22 -5.03 -10.22 -6.96
N ALA A 23 -4.34 -11.37 -6.96
CA ALA A 23 -2.99 -11.44 -7.47
C ALA A 23 -2.96 -11.03 -8.95
N GLY A 24 -2.07 -10.11 -9.30
CA GLY A 24 -1.91 -9.59 -10.64
C GLY A 24 -2.63 -8.27 -10.91
N ASP A 25 -3.55 -7.84 -10.05
CA ASP A 25 -4.23 -6.56 -10.21
C ASP A 25 -3.29 -5.37 -10.03
N GLU A 26 -3.53 -4.33 -10.82
CA GLU A 26 -2.92 -3.02 -10.61
C GLU A 26 -3.74 -2.17 -9.64
N VAL A 27 -3.06 -1.58 -8.66
CA VAL A 27 -3.62 -0.65 -7.68
C VAL A 27 -2.96 0.70 -7.86
N THR A 28 -3.78 1.72 -8.13
CA THR A 28 -3.35 3.12 -8.26
C THR A 28 -3.30 3.77 -6.88
N VAL A 29 -2.10 4.22 -6.47
CA VAL A 29 -1.88 5.01 -5.26
C VAL A 29 -1.82 6.47 -5.65
N LYS A 30 -2.80 7.26 -5.20
CA LYS A 30 -2.81 8.72 -5.38
C LYS A 30 -2.31 9.40 -4.10
N PHE A 31 -1.25 10.19 -4.23
CA PHE A 31 -0.73 11.00 -3.14
C PHE A 31 -0.26 12.37 -3.64
N LYS A 32 -0.78 13.45 -3.04
CA LYS A 32 -0.64 14.81 -3.56
C LYS A 32 -1.01 14.87 -5.05
N ASN A 33 -0.15 15.43 -5.90
CA ASN A 33 -0.35 15.54 -7.35
C ASN A 33 0.33 14.40 -8.13
N THR A 34 0.62 13.27 -7.46
CA THR A 34 1.29 12.12 -8.08
C THR A 34 0.43 10.87 -7.99
N GLU A 35 0.48 10.08 -9.05
CA GLU A 35 -0.11 8.75 -9.11
C GLU A 35 0.99 7.72 -9.40
N THR A 36 0.95 6.61 -8.68
CA THR A 36 1.88 5.50 -8.90
C THR A 36 1.10 4.21 -8.85
N LYS A 37 1.36 3.31 -9.80
CA LYS A 37 0.69 2.00 -9.88
C LYS A 37 1.59 0.92 -9.29
N TYR A 38 0.97 0.02 -8.54
CA TYR A 38 1.61 -1.14 -7.95
C TYR A 38 0.83 -2.40 -8.33
N LYS A 39 1.54 -3.49 -8.59
CA LYS A 39 0.92 -4.80 -8.88
C LYS A 39 0.79 -5.61 -7.60
N CYS A 40 -0.41 -6.09 -7.30
CA CYS A 40 -0.62 -7.01 -6.19
C CYS A 40 0.03 -8.36 -6.49
N ASN A 41 0.82 -8.89 -5.55
CA ASN A 41 1.43 -10.22 -5.67
C ASN A 41 0.53 -11.34 -5.10
N GLN A 42 -0.52 -10.97 -4.36
CA GLN A 42 -1.45 -11.89 -3.71
C GLN A 42 -2.83 -11.25 -3.56
N LYS A 43 -3.81 -12.03 -3.09
CA LYS A 43 -5.13 -11.51 -2.74
C LYS A 43 -5.05 -10.58 -1.51
N VAL A 44 -5.63 -9.39 -1.62
CA VAL A 44 -5.66 -8.36 -0.57
C VAL A 44 -7.09 -7.84 -0.43
N PRO A 45 -7.80 -8.14 0.67
CA PRO A 45 -9.16 -7.67 0.89
C PRO A 45 -9.25 -6.15 1.09
N PHE A 46 -10.44 -5.60 0.86
CA PHE A 46 -10.76 -4.21 1.19
C PHE A 46 -10.29 -3.84 2.62
N GLY A 47 -9.63 -2.69 2.77
CA GLY A 47 -9.15 -2.19 4.06
C GLY A 47 -7.82 -2.80 4.55
N HIS A 48 -7.28 -3.81 3.86
CA HIS A 48 -5.95 -4.36 4.15
C HIS A 48 -4.85 -3.51 3.52
N LYS A 49 -3.59 -3.85 3.85
CA LYS A 49 -2.42 -3.08 3.45
C LYS A 49 -1.63 -3.78 2.35
N ILE A 50 -1.08 -3.00 1.43
CA ILE A 50 -0.03 -3.42 0.52
C ILE A 50 1.25 -2.65 0.81
N ALA A 51 2.40 -3.30 0.68
CA ALA A 51 3.69 -2.63 0.68
C ALA A 51 3.91 -1.92 -0.66
N VAL A 52 4.44 -0.71 -0.63
CA VAL A 52 4.77 0.09 -1.82
C VAL A 52 6.27 0.20 -2.06
N VAL A 53 7.05 -0.51 -1.25
CA VAL A 53 8.50 -0.71 -1.34
C VAL A 53 8.82 -2.07 -0.71
N ASP A 54 10.00 -2.63 -0.97
CA ASP A 54 10.46 -3.80 -0.24
C ASP A 54 10.73 -3.44 1.23
N ILE A 55 10.27 -4.28 2.16
CA ILE A 55 10.45 -4.11 3.61
C ILE A 55 11.22 -5.33 4.13
N PRO A 56 12.52 -5.19 4.45
CA PRO A 56 13.31 -6.29 5.00
C PRO A 56 12.76 -6.80 6.33
N LYS A 57 13.05 -8.06 6.67
CA LYS A 57 12.68 -8.66 7.97
C LYS A 57 13.15 -7.80 9.14
N GLY A 58 12.25 -7.49 10.08
CA GLY A 58 12.51 -6.66 11.24
C GLY A 58 12.55 -5.15 10.97
N ALA A 59 12.46 -4.71 9.71
CA ALA A 59 12.38 -3.28 9.39
C ALA A 59 11.01 -2.70 9.78
N ALA A 60 10.97 -1.39 10.05
CA ALA A 60 9.77 -0.69 10.47
C ALA A 60 8.70 -0.67 9.37
N VAL A 61 7.47 -1.01 9.73
CA VAL A 61 6.27 -0.76 8.92
C VAL A 61 5.73 0.61 9.31
N ILE A 62 5.67 1.54 8.36
CA ILE A 62 5.32 2.94 8.58
C ILE A 62 3.97 3.25 7.95
N LYS A 63 3.04 3.72 8.77
CA LYS A 63 1.73 4.22 8.34
C LYS A 63 1.33 5.46 9.14
N TYR A 64 0.65 6.40 8.50
CA TYR A 64 0.29 7.70 9.09
C TYR A 64 1.53 8.55 9.42
N GLY A 65 2.67 8.25 8.80
CA GLY A 65 3.94 8.89 9.12
C GLY A 65 4.70 8.29 10.30
N GLU A 66 4.13 7.29 10.98
CA GLU A 66 4.66 6.70 12.21
C GLU A 66 4.91 5.20 12.07
N THR A 67 5.81 4.66 12.90
CA THR A 67 6.03 3.21 12.98
C THR A 67 4.84 2.54 13.65
N ILE A 68 4.22 1.58 12.98
CA ILE A 68 3.08 0.82 13.50
C ILE A 68 3.43 -0.64 13.83
N GLY A 69 4.66 -1.06 13.56
CA GLY A 69 5.16 -2.41 13.79
C GLY A 69 6.42 -2.71 12.97
N SER A 70 6.74 -3.99 12.82
CA SER A 70 7.88 -4.48 12.02
C SER A 70 7.47 -5.66 11.14
N ALA A 71 8.21 -5.88 10.04
CA ALA A 71 8.00 -6.99 9.10
C ALA A 71 8.54 -8.34 9.59
#